data_AF-A0A9E6QWX6-F1
#
_entry.id   AF-A0A9E6QWX6-F1
#
_cell.length_a   1.000
_cell.length_b   1.000
_cell.length_c   1.000
_cell.angle_alpha   90.00
_cell.angle_beta   90.00
_cell.angle_gamma   90.00
#
_symmetry.space_group_name_H-M   'P 1'
#
loop_
_entity.id
_entity.type
_entity.pdbx_description
1 polymer ?
#
loop_
_entity_poly.entity_id
_entity_poly.type
_entity_poly.pdbx_seq_one_letter_code
_entity_poly.pdbx_strand_id
1 'polypeptide(L)'
;MDTALAALLVGIALLLAGRSWLEENPQHNPWAPLDLRDPHGMATAGKLTALRGDVPACHAVLDRSEIAFTALPAAGEAECRRGDRLIPADLLLSPAEPQMTCPVAAGLVLWLEQDVQRLAEQYFDSQVTQVEQLGTYSCRRMYGAASGRWSEHATGNAIDIAGFALADGRRVSVLRDWNGDESEAQFLRAVRDSACSSFGTVLSPDYNAAHADHFHFDQGRGVGRGACR
;
A
#
# COMPACT_ATOMS: atom_id res chain seq x y z
N MET A 1 39.15 -5.55 -36.95
CA MET A 1 38.01 -4.86 -36.30
C MET A 1 38.60 -4.06 -35.17
N ASP A 2 38.54 -2.73 -35.25
CA ASP A 2 39.12 -1.86 -34.23
C ASP A 2 38.49 -2.17 -32.87
N THR A 3 39.33 -2.39 -31.85
CA THR A 3 38.89 -2.67 -30.48
C THR A 3 37.95 -1.57 -29.95
N ALA A 4 38.15 -0.32 -30.38
CA ALA A 4 37.26 0.79 -30.09
C ALA A 4 35.87 0.65 -30.73
N LEU A 5 35.80 0.21 -32.00
CA LEU A 5 34.52 -0.04 -32.68
C LEU A 5 33.79 -1.22 -32.05
N ALA A 6 34.51 -2.29 -31.71
CA ALA A 6 33.94 -3.45 -31.02
C ALA A 6 33.37 -3.07 -29.65
N ALA A 7 34.11 -2.28 -28.85
CA ALA A 7 33.65 -1.79 -27.56
C ALA A 7 32.42 -0.86 -27.70
N LEU A 8 32.39 0.01 -28.69
CA LEU A 8 31.24 0.87 -28.98
C LEU A 8 30.00 0.06 -29.33
N LEU A 9 30.12 -0.94 -30.22
CA LEU A 9 29.01 -1.80 -30.62
C LEU A 9 28.47 -2.62 -29.44
N VAL A 10 29.35 -3.16 -28.60
CA VAL A 10 28.95 -3.86 -27.36
C VAL A 10 28.22 -2.90 -26.41
N GLY A 11 28.74 -1.68 -26.23
CA GLY A 11 28.09 -0.66 -25.42
C GLY A 11 26.69 -0.31 -25.92
N ILE A 12 26.51 -0.12 -27.23
CA ILE A 12 25.20 0.11 -27.85
C ILE A 12 24.28 -1.09 -27.64
N ALA A 13 24.76 -2.31 -27.86
CA ALA A 13 23.96 -3.53 -27.64
C ALA A 13 23.48 -3.64 -26.19
N LEU A 14 24.35 -3.36 -25.21
CA LEU A 14 23.99 -3.35 -23.78
C LEU A 14 22.97 -2.26 -23.45
N LEU A 15 23.11 -1.06 -24.03
CA LEU A 15 22.16 0.03 -23.85
C LEU A 15 20.79 -0.31 -24.44
N LEU A 16 20.75 -0.89 -25.64
CA LEU A 16 19.50 -1.33 -26.28
C LEU A 16 18.84 -2.47 -25.52
N ALA A 17 19.62 -3.47 -25.08
CA ALA A 17 19.10 -4.57 -24.27
C ALA A 17 18.55 -4.07 -22.92
N GLY A 18 19.27 -3.16 -22.25
CA GLY A 18 18.81 -2.55 -21.00
C GLY A 18 17.55 -1.71 -21.19
N ARG A 19 17.43 -0.99 -22.30
CA ARG A 19 16.21 -0.24 -22.65
C ARG A 19 15.03 -1.18 -22.90
N SER A 20 15.20 -2.22 -23.72
CA SER A 20 14.15 -3.22 -24.00
C SER A 20 13.65 -3.87 -22.71
N TRP A 21 14.58 -4.25 -21.83
CA TRP A 21 14.24 -4.84 -20.54
C TRP A 21 13.41 -3.88 -19.66
N LEU A 22 13.72 -2.58 -19.63
CA LEU A 22 12.94 -1.59 -18.88
C LEU A 22 11.56 -1.30 -19.49
N GLU A 23 11.40 -1.48 -20.80
CA GLU A 23 10.09 -1.39 -21.48
C GLU A 23 9.22 -2.61 -21.13
N GLU A 24 9.83 -3.80 -21.04
CA GLU A 24 9.16 -5.04 -20.62
C GLU A 24 8.92 -5.13 -19.10
N ASN A 25 9.65 -4.34 -18.31
CA ASN A 25 9.58 -4.35 -16.84
C ASN A 25 9.32 -2.95 -16.26
N PRO A 26 8.12 -2.38 -16.50
CA PRO A 26 7.77 -1.02 -16.10
C PRO A 26 7.86 -0.76 -14.58
N GLN A 27 7.74 -1.79 -13.74
CA GLN A 27 7.93 -1.71 -12.29
C GLN A 27 9.34 -1.26 -11.87
N HIS A 28 10.34 -1.46 -12.72
CA HIS A 28 11.72 -1.02 -12.48
C HIS A 28 12.04 0.34 -13.14
N ASN A 29 11.18 0.83 -14.02
CA ASN A 29 11.38 2.07 -14.76
C ASN A 29 10.68 3.27 -14.05
N PRO A 30 11.42 4.28 -13.56
CA PRO A 30 10.84 5.43 -12.86
C PRO A 30 10.03 6.36 -13.77
N TRP A 31 10.18 6.26 -15.09
CA TRP A 31 9.45 7.07 -16.07
C TRP A 31 8.29 6.32 -16.71
N ALA A 32 8.18 5.01 -16.50
CA ALA A 32 7.01 4.27 -16.93
C ALA A 32 5.80 4.65 -16.06
N PRO A 33 4.60 4.78 -16.64
CA PRO A 33 3.38 4.94 -15.86
C PRO A 33 3.24 3.83 -14.81
N LEU A 34 2.75 4.17 -13.62
CA LEU A 34 2.44 3.16 -12.61
C LEU A 34 1.18 2.39 -13.01
N ASP A 35 1.25 1.07 -13.04
CA ASP A 35 0.09 0.17 -13.10
C ASP A 35 0.09 -0.68 -11.83
N LEU A 36 -1.04 -0.76 -11.12
CA LEU A 36 -1.14 -1.50 -9.85
C LEU A 36 -1.22 -3.02 -10.06
N ARG A 37 -1.36 -3.47 -11.31
CA ARG A 37 -1.30 -4.89 -11.69
C ARG A 37 0.15 -5.37 -11.86
N ASP A 38 1.10 -4.45 -12.02
CA ASP A 38 2.51 -4.79 -12.06
C ASP A 38 3.00 -5.25 -10.68
N PRO A 39 3.92 -6.22 -10.61
CA PRO A 39 4.54 -6.60 -9.35
C PRO A 39 5.39 -5.45 -8.78
N HIS A 40 5.76 -5.57 -7.51
CA HIS A 40 6.72 -4.66 -6.89
C HIS A 40 8.06 -4.65 -7.63
N GLY A 41 8.56 -3.45 -7.91
CA GLY A 41 9.85 -3.23 -8.54
C GLY A 41 10.60 -2.07 -7.93
N MET A 42 11.81 -1.85 -8.45
CA MET A 42 12.76 -0.85 -7.94
C MET A 42 12.20 0.58 -7.99
N ALA A 43 11.29 0.88 -8.91
CA ALA A 43 10.70 2.20 -9.06
C ALA A 43 9.34 2.33 -8.36
N THR A 44 8.70 1.24 -7.94
CA THR A 44 7.31 1.23 -7.43
C THR A 44 7.13 2.19 -6.25
N ALA A 45 8.01 2.16 -5.25
CA ALA A 45 7.94 3.05 -4.09
C ALA A 45 8.01 4.54 -4.46
N GLY A 46 8.86 4.89 -5.44
CA GLY A 46 8.97 6.25 -5.97
C GLY A 46 7.71 6.68 -6.71
N LYS A 47 7.17 5.78 -7.55
CA LYS A 47 5.94 6.01 -8.30
C LYS A 47 4.72 6.22 -7.39
N LEU A 48 4.57 5.40 -6.33
CA LEU A 48 3.53 5.59 -5.32
C LEU A 48 3.71 6.89 -4.52
N THR A 49 4.94 7.22 -4.15
CA THR A 49 5.24 8.47 -3.42
C THR A 49 4.84 9.70 -4.24
N ALA A 50 4.98 9.65 -5.56
CA ALA A 50 4.59 10.75 -6.44
C ALA A 50 3.08 11.06 -6.43
N LEU A 51 2.22 10.10 -6.05
CA LEU A 51 0.76 10.28 -6.02
C LEU A 51 0.28 11.18 -4.87
N ARG A 52 1.07 11.32 -3.80
CA ARG A 52 0.67 11.95 -2.53
C ARG A 52 0.22 13.42 -2.66
N GLY A 53 0.69 14.11 -3.69
CA GLY A 53 0.37 15.52 -3.94
C GLY A 53 -0.42 15.77 -5.22
N ASP A 54 -0.79 14.72 -5.96
CA ASP A 54 -1.39 14.83 -7.29
C ASP A 54 -2.57 13.86 -7.41
N VAL A 55 -3.73 14.31 -6.92
CA VAL A 55 -4.98 13.53 -6.93
C VAL A 55 -5.40 13.16 -8.36
N PRO A 56 -5.40 14.09 -9.35
CA PRO A 56 -5.68 13.71 -10.74
C PRO A 56 -4.75 12.62 -11.28
N ALA A 57 -3.43 12.70 -11.03
CA ALA A 57 -2.51 11.66 -11.45
C ALA A 57 -2.78 10.33 -10.74
N CYS A 58 -3.16 10.37 -9.46
CA CYS A 58 -3.55 9.18 -8.71
C CYS A 58 -4.82 8.52 -9.27
N HIS A 59 -5.85 9.30 -9.58
CA HIS A 59 -7.06 8.75 -10.23
C HIS A 59 -6.72 8.12 -11.58
N ALA A 60 -5.85 8.75 -12.37
CA ALA A 60 -5.39 8.18 -13.64
C ALA A 60 -4.57 6.88 -13.46
N VAL A 61 -3.98 6.63 -12.29
CA VAL A 61 -3.39 5.32 -11.94
C VAL A 61 -4.48 4.30 -11.68
N LEU A 62 -5.49 4.63 -10.86
CA LEU A 62 -6.61 3.72 -10.58
C LEU A 62 -7.33 3.32 -11.88
N ASP A 63 -7.65 4.29 -12.74
CA ASP A 63 -8.31 4.06 -14.03
C ASP A 63 -7.50 3.13 -14.94
N ARG A 64 -6.19 3.39 -15.10
CA ARG A 64 -5.30 2.57 -15.94
C ARG A 64 -5.14 1.15 -15.40
N SER A 65 -5.15 1.02 -14.09
CA SER A 65 -5.01 -0.26 -13.39
C SER A 65 -6.34 -1.01 -13.28
N GLU A 66 -7.40 -0.51 -13.93
CA GLU A 66 -8.75 -1.08 -13.94
C GLU A 66 -9.37 -1.19 -12.54
N ILE A 67 -8.99 -0.30 -11.63
CA ILE A 67 -9.55 -0.22 -10.28
C ILE A 67 -10.72 0.74 -10.29
N ALA A 68 -11.94 0.20 -10.17
CA ALA A 68 -13.13 1.01 -10.03
C ALA A 68 -13.13 1.76 -8.68
N PHE A 69 -13.62 2.99 -8.66
CA PHE A 69 -13.78 3.77 -7.45
C PHE A 69 -14.90 4.81 -7.59
N THR A 70 -15.45 5.24 -6.46
CA THR A 70 -16.39 6.37 -6.40
C THR A 70 -15.70 7.57 -5.75
N ALA A 71 -15.43 8.60 -6.54
CA ALA A 71 -14.96 9.89 -6.01
C ALA A 71 -16.09 10.61 -5.25
N LEU A 72 -15.77 11.17 -4.09
CA LEU A 72 -16.72 11.87 -3.24
C LEU A 72 -16.38 13.36 -3.13
N PRO A 73 -17.38 14.25 -2.98
CA PRO A 73 -17.12 15.67 -2.74
C PRO A 73 -16.32 15.87 -1.46
N ALA A 74 -15.43 16.86 -1.39
CA ALA A 74 -14.66 17.17 -0.19
C ALA A 74 -15.57 17.36 1.06
N ALA A 75 -15.07 17.00 2.24
CA ALA A 75 -15.80 17.19 3.51
C ALA A 75 -14.87 17.54 4.67
N GLY A 76 -15.46 18.06 5.74
CA GLY A 76 -14.71 18.52 6.92
C GLY A 76 -14.11 19.91 6.73
N GLU A 77 -13.52 20.41 7.80
CA GLU A 77 -13.01 21.77 7.91
C GLU A 77 -11.60 21.78 8.52
N ALA A 78 -10.87 22.87 8.30
CA ALA A 78 -9.54 23.11 8.84
C ALA A 78 -8.60 21.88 8.67
N GLU A 79 -7.91 21.45 9.73
CA GLU A 79 -6.95 20.33 9.67
C GLU A 79 -7.60 18.95 9.50
N CYS A 80 -8.92 18.87 9.57
CA CYS A 80 -9.69 17.66 9.30
C CYS A 80 -10.41 17.72 7.95
N ARG A 81 -10.04 18.67 7.09
CA ARG A 81 -10.53 18.76 5.72
C ARG A 81 -10.00 17.58 4.91
N ARG A 82 -10.92 16.82 4.33
CA ARG A 82 -10.66 15.72 3.40
C ARG A 82 -10.97 16.18 1.98
N GLY A 83 -9.94 16.70 1.30
CA GLY A 83 -10.06 17.17 -0.08
C GLY A 83 -10.07 16.03 -1.10
N ASP A 84 -9.26 15.00 -0.84
CA ASP A 84 -9.22 13.75 -1.59
C ASP A 84 -10.02 12.70 -0.81
N ARG A 85 -11.13 12.26 -1.40
CA ARG A 85 -11.99 11.27 -0.76
C ARG A 85 -12.63 10.38 -1.81
N LEU A 86 -12.36 9.09 -1.71
CA LEU A 86 -12.95 8.08 -2.58
C LEU A 86 -13.27 6.80 -1.82
N ILE A 87 -14.11 5.98 -2.45
CA ILE A 87 -14.39 4.60 -2.03
C ILE A 87 -13.87 3.69 -3.15
N PRO A 88 -12.85 2.86 -2.93
CA PRO A 88 -12.45 1.85 -3.90
C PRO A 88 -13.53 0.79 -4.00
N ALA A 89 -13.89 0.39 -5.23
CA ALA A 89 -14.79 -0.73 -5.46
C ALA A 89 -14.03 -2.06 -5.35
N ASP A 90 -14.79 -3.14 -5.15
CA ASP A 90 -14.32 -4.52 -5.22
C ASP A 90 -13.22 -4.93 -4.23
N LEU A 91 -12.79 -4.03 -3.34
CA LEU A 91 -11.96 -4.40 -2.20
C LEU A 91 -12.82 -5.11 -1.15
N LEU A 92 -12.33 -6.26 -0.70
CA LEU A 92 -12.98 -7.15 0.25
C LEU A 92 -12.89 -6.62 1.70
N LEU A 93 -13.19 -5.34 1.93
CA LEU A 93 -13.03 -4.68 3.22
C LEU A 93 -14.27 -4.84 4.10
N SER A 94 -14.05 -5.01 5.41
CA SER A 94 -15.10 -5.10 6.42
C SER A 94 -14.73 -4.23 7.63
N PRO A 95 -15.54 -3.21 8.00
CA PRO A 95 -16.74 -2.74 7.32
C PRO A 95 -16.53 -2.32 5.85
N ALA A 96 -17.58 -2.43 5.05
CA ALA A 96 -17.56 -2.08 3.62
C ALA A 96 -17.48 -0.57 3.39
N GLU A 97 -17.08 -0.19 2.17
CA GLU A 97 -17.04 1.18 1.66
C GLU A 97 -16.25 2.21 2.51
N PRO A 98 -15.03 1.90 2.99
CA PRO A 98 -14.23 2.89 3.71
C PRO A 98 -13.83 4.04 2.80
N GLN A 99 -13.91 5.26 3.33
CA GLN A 99 -13.58 6.49 2.61
C GLN A 99 -12.12 6.88 2.88
N MET A 100 -11.29 6.91 1.86
CA MET A 100 -9.85 7.18 1.99
C MET A 100 -9.35 8.13 0.90
N THR A 101 -8.12 8.60 1.04
CA THR A 101 -7.41 9.30 -0.04
C THR A 101 -7.02 8.31 -1.15
N CYS A 102 -6.88 8.79 -2.38
CA CYS A 102 -6.44 7.97 -3.50
C CYS A 102 -5.08 7.29 -3.26
N PRO A 103 -4.04 7.96 -2.71
CA PRO A 103 -2.76 7.30 -2.43
C PRO A 103 -2.87 6.13 -1.44
N VAL A 104 -3.80 6.19 -0.48
CA VAL A 104 -4.06 5.05 0.43
C VAL A 104 -4.72 3.91 -0.34
N ALA A 105 -5.72 4.22 -1.18
CA ALA A 105 -6.38 3.20 -2.01
C ALA A 105 -5.39 2.52 -2.98
N ALA A 106 -4.54 3.28 -3.66
CA ALA A 106 -3.55 2.74 -4.59
C ALA A 106 -2.53 1.83 -3.86
N GLY A 107 -2.06 2.24 -2.68
CA GLY A 107 -1.17 1.42 -1.86
C GLY A 107 -1.85 0.15 -1.34
N LEU A 108 -3.13 0.26 -0.93
CA LEU A 108 -3.92 -0.84 -0.41
C LEU A 108 -4.20 -1.90 -1.49
N VAL A 109 -4.62 -1.47 -2.69
CA VAL A 109 -4.82 -2.36 -3.85
C VAL A 109 -3.54 -3.12 -4.16
N LEU A 110 -2.43 -2.39 -4.35
CA LEU A 110 -1.17 -3.02 -4.73
C LEU A 110 -0.72 -4.04 -3.69
N TRP A 111 -0.78 -3.69 -2.40
CA TRP A 111 -0.42 -4.59 -1.31
C TRP A 111 -1.34 -5.81 -1.22
N LEU A 112 -2.65 -5.64 -1.35
CA LEU A 112 -3.59 -6.77 -1.29
C LEU A 112 -3.37 -7.75 -2.44
N GLU A 113 -3.29 -7.23 -3.67
CA GLU A 113 -3.22 -8.04 -4.88
C GLU A 113 -1.84 -8.67 -5.09
N GLN A 114 -0.75 -7.92 -4.87
CA GLN A 114 0.61 -8.40 -5.16
C GLN A 114 1.26 -9.15 -3.99
N ASP A 115 0.87 -8.83 -2.75
CA ASP A 115 1.52 -9.40 -1.57
C ASP A 115 0.59 -10.30 -0.77
N VAL A 116 -0.54 -9.78 -0.29
CA VAL A 116 -1.38 -10.48 0.70
C VAL A 116 -1.94 -11.78 0.15
N GLN A 117 -2.47 -11.78 -1.07
CA GLN A 117 -3.01 -13.02 -1.67
C GLN A 117 -1.92 -14.09 -1.83
N ARG A 118 -0.76 -13.71 -2.37
CA ARG A 118 0.39 -14.63 -2.52
C ARG A 118 0.86 -15.17 -1.17
N LEU A 119 0.92 -14.32 -0.14
CA LEU A 119 1.32 -14.73 1.22
C LEU A 119 0.26 -15.65 1.83
N ALA A 120 -1.01 -15.39 1.62
CA ALA A 120 -2.07 -16.28 2.08
C ALA A 120 -1.91 -17.65 1.44
N GLU A 121 -1.77 -17.73 0.11
CA GLU A 121 -1.50 -19.00 -0.57
C GLU A 121 -0.24 -19.71 -0.04
N GLN A 122 0.85 -18.96 0.19
CA GLN A 122 2.10 -19.52 0.67
C GLN A 122 2.00 -20.14 2.08
N TYR A 123 1.35 -19.45 3.02
CA TYR A 123 1.28 -19.90 4.41
C TYR A 123 0.15 -20.90 4.64
N PHE A 124 -0.88 -20.84 3.79
CA PHE A 124 -2.19 -21.36 4.13
C PHE A 124 -2.89 -22.12 3.01
N ASP A 125 -2.37 -22.12 1.77
CA ASP A 125 -3.02 -22.74 0.60
C ASP A 125 -4.49 -22.27 0.46
N SER A 126 -4.71 -20.98 0.71
CA SER A 126 -6.03 -20.35 0.72
C SER A 126 -5.95 -18.86 0.44
N GLN A 127 -6.99 -18.32 -0.20
CA GLN A 127 -7.10 -16.89 -0.52
C GLN A 127 -7.73 -16.10 0.62
N VAL A 128 -7.35 -14.83 0.75
CA VAL A 128 -8.07 -13.87 1.59
C VAL A 128 -9.37 -13.49 0.89
N THR A 129 -10.48 -13.67 1.59
CA THR A 129 -11.83 -13.32 1.11
C THR A 129 -12.41 -12.10 1.82
N GLN A 130 -11.79 -11.66 2.91
CA GLN A 130 -12.14 -10.42 3.60
C GLN A 130 -10.95 -9.87 4.39
N VAL A 131 -10.81 -8.55 4.41
CA VAL A 131 -9.86 -7.81 5.24
C VAL A 131 -10.66 -7.00 6.25
N GLU A 132 -10.36 -7.20 7.52
CA GLU A 132 -11.03 -6.55 8.62
C GLU A 132 -10.31 -5.24 8.95
N GLN A 133 -11.02 -4.12 8.92
CA GLN A 133 -10.47 -2.79 9.13
C GLN A 133 -11.21 -2.04 10.24
N LEU A 134 -10.51 -1.15 10.94
CA LEU A 134 -11.04 -0.40 12.09
C LEU A 134 -11.38 1.07 11.76
N GLY A 135 -11.05 1.50 10.54
CA GLY A 135 -11.43 2.79 10.00
C GLY A 135 -10.32 3.45 9.21
N THR A 136 -10.71 4.44 8.43
CA THR A 136 -9.80 5.30 7.68
C THR A 136 -9.80 6.73 8.18
N TYR A 137 -10.88 7.16 8.85
CA TYR A 137 -11.06 8.53 9.28
C TYR A 137 -11.33 8.68 10.77
N SER A 138 -10.58 9.58 11.39
CA SER A 138 -10.84 10.10 12.73
C SER A 138 -10.15 11.45 12.87
N CYS A 139 -10.94 12.53 12.98
CA CYS A 139 -10.43 13.88 13.22
C CYS A 139 -9.83 14.01 14.63
N ARG A 140 -8.54 13.68 14.76
CA ARG A 140 -7.80 13.73 16.03
C ARG A 140 -6.32 14.01 15.83
N ARG A 141 -5.68 14.54 16.86
CA ARG A 141 -4.22 14.57 16.95
C ARG A 141 -3.68 13.19 17.26
N MET A 142 -2.38 12.99 17.00
CA MET A 142 -1.70 11.75 17.37
C MET A 142 -1.87 11.45 18.85
N TYR A 143 -2.10 10.18 19.19
CA TYR A 143 -2.31 9.69 20.56
C TYR A 143 -3.46 10.38 21.32
N GLY A 144 -4.38 11.07 20.62
CA GLY A 144 -5.47 11.82 21.26
C GLY A 144 -4.99 13.05 22.04
N ALA A 145 -3.78 13.53 21.78
CA ALA A 145 -3.19 14.65 22.52
C ALA A 145 -3.93 15.98 22.27
N ALA A 146 -3.92 16.88 23.26
CA ALA A 146 -4.53 18.20 23.13
C ALA A 146 -3.77 19.13 22.16
N SER A 147 -2.48 18.89 21.95
CA SER A 147 -1.60 19.66 21.07
C SER A 147 -0.62 18.75 20.31
N GLY A 148 0.11 19.29 19.33
CA GLY A 148 1.09 18.55 18.54
C GLY A 148 0.58 18.10 17.16
N ARG A 149 1.21 17.09 16.56
CA ARG A 149 0.94 16.67 15.18
C ARG A 149 -0.46 16.06 15.02
N TRP A 150 -1.11 16.37 13.90
CA TRP A 150 -2.34 15.73 13.47
C TRP A 150 -2.06 14.29 12.99
N SER A 151 -3.02 13.39 13.20
CA SER A 151 -2.96 12.02 12.67
C SER A 151 -3.29 12.04 11.18
N GLU A 152 -2.72 11.12 10.41
CA GLU A 152 -3.10 10.92 9.00
C GLU A 152 -4.57 10.45 8.86
N HIS A 153 -5.16 9.83 9.90
CA HIS A 153 -6.60 9.59 9.94
C HIS A 153 -7.43 10.87 9.95
N ALA A 154 -6.89 12.02 10.37
CA ALA A 154 -7.64 13.28 10.39
C ALA A 154 -8.03 13.73 8.98
N THR A 155 -7.31 13.29 7.96
CA THR A 155 -7.55 13.61 6.55
C THR A 155 -7.97 12.39 5.72
N GLY A 156 -8.21 11.23 6.36
CA GLY A 156 -8.51 9.98 5.65
C GLY A 156 -7.31 9.38 4.93
N ASN A 157 -6.10 9.82 5.27
CA ASN A 157 -4.83 9.44 4.64
C ASN A 157 -4.16 8.24 5.36
N ALA A 158 -4.97 7.43 6.04
CA ALA A 158 -4.55 6.22 6.72
C ALA A 158 -5.66 5.17 6.76
N ILE A 159 -5.30 3.92 7.03
CA ILE A 159 -6.20 2.80 7.28
C ILE A 159 -5.63 1.91 8.39
N ASP A 160 -6.52 1.42 9.26
CA ASP A 160 -6.18 0.45 10.30
C ASP A 160 -6.72 -0.94 9.94
N ILE A 161 -5.86 -1.97 9.87
CA ILE A 161 -6.20 -3.36 9.51
C ILE A 161 -6.10 -4.26 10.75
N ALA A 162 -7.21 -4.91 11.13
CA ALA A 162 -7.31 -5.77 12.31
C ALA A 162 -7.11 -7.28 12.02
N GLY A 163 -7.25 -7.71 10.76
CA GLY A 163 -7.14 -9.12 10.41
C GLY A 163 -7.66 -9.47 9.03
N PHE A 164 -7.71 -10.78 8.77
CA PHE A 164 -8.05 -11.37 7.48
C PHE A 164 -8.96 -12.59 7.68
N ALA A 165 -9.98 -12.75 6.85
CA ALA A 165 -10.74 -13.98 6.72
C ALA A 165 -10.39 -14.67 5.39
N LEU A 166 -10.22 -16.00 5.44
CA LEU A 166 -9.75 -16.81 4.33
C LEU A 166 -10.88 -17.68 3.77
N ALA A 167 -10.71 -18.13 2.52
CA ALA A 167 -11.72 -18.90 1.79
C ALA A 167 -12.07 -20.24 2.46
N ASP A 168 -11.15 -20.81 3.24
CA ASP A 168 -11.36 -22.06 3.96
C ASP A 168 -12.01 -21.88 5.35
N GLY A 169 -12.41 -20.65 5.68
CA GLY A 169 -13.08 -20.31 6.93
C GLY A 169 -12.16 -19.88 8.06
N ARG A 170 -10.83 -19.90 7.87
CA ARG A 170 -9.90 -19.36 8.87
C ARG A 170 -10.02 -17.84 9.01
N ARG A 171 -9.75 -17.36 10.21
CA ARG A 171 -9.68 -15.94 10.53
C ARG A 171 -8.41 -15.65 11.30
N VAL A 172 -7.53 -14.86 10.68
CA VAL A 172 -6.24 -14.44 11.25
C VAL A 172 -6.39 -13.01 11.75
N SER A 173 -6.32 -12.83 13.07
CA SER A 173 -6.49 -11.56 13.76
C SER A 173 -5.15 -11.06 14.31
N VAL A 174 -4.85 -9.78 14.09
CA VAL A 174 -3.64 -9.14 14.64
C VAL A 174 -3.60 -9.29 16.16
N LEU A 175 -4.69 -8.95 16.85
CA LEU A 175 -4.74 -9.01 18.32
C LEU A 175 -4.46 -10.41 18.88
N ARG A 176 -5.04 -11.45 18.29
CA ARG A 176 -4.97 -12.82 18.83
C ARG A 176 -3.71 -13.55 18.38
N ASP A 177 -3.35 -13.38 17.11
CA ASP A 177 -2.46 -14.30 16.43
C ASP A 177 -1.05 -13.71 16.21
N TRP A 178 -0.81 -12.42 16.53
CA TRP A 178 0.53 -11.81 16.41
C TRP A 178 1.64 -12.53 17.19
N ASN A 179 1.28 -13.06 18.36
CA ASN A 179 2.14 -13.87 19.22
C ASN A 179 1.64 -15.32 19.35
N GLY A 180 0.73 -15.73 18.45
CA GLY A 180 0.04 -17.02 18.48
C GLY A 180 0.79 -18.12 17.73
N ASP A 181 0.04 -18.98 17.05
CA ASP A 181 0.57 -20.09 16.25
C ASP A 181 1.59 -19.63 15.22
N GLU A 182 2.51 -20.55 14.89
CA GLU A 182 3.68 -20.22 14.09
C GLU A 182 3.30 -19.72 12.68
N SER A 183 2.31 -20.32 12.02
CA SER A 183 1.89 -19.93 10.67
C SER A 183 1.19 -18.56 10.62
N GLU A 184 0.25 -18.30 11.53
CA GLU A 184 -0.51 -17.07 11.60
C GLU A 184 0.36 -15.88 12.01
N ALA A 185 1.23 -16.08 13.02
CA ALA A 185 2.18 -15.06 13.42
C ALA A 185 3.18 -14.76 12.29
N GLN A 186 3.67 -15.77 11.56
CA GLN A 186 4.57 -15.55 10.42
C GLN A 186 3.87 -14.87 9.25
N PHE A 187 2.64 -15.27 8.92
CA PHE A 187 1.82 -14.61 7.90
C PHE A 187 1.61 -13.12 8.24
N LEU A 188 1.20 -12.80 9.47
CA LEU A 188 0.99 -11.42 9.91
C LEU A 188 2.27 -10.58 9.82
N ARG A 189 3.42 -11.14 10.23
CA ARG A 189 4.71 -10.46 10.11
C ARG A 189 5.10 -10.23 8.65
N ALA A 190 4.91 -11.23 7.79
CA ALA A 190 5.22 -11.13 6.36
C ALA A 190 4.33 -10.10 5.65
N VAL A 191 3.04 -10.08 5.98
CA VAL A 191 2.05 -9.13 5.46
C VAL A 191 2.34 -7.69 5.93
N ARG A 192 2.76 -7.53 7.19
CA ARG A 192 3.25 -6.26 7.75
C ARG A 192 4.52 -5.79 7.05
N ASP A 193 5.47 -6.69 6.81
CA ASP A 193 6.74 -6.35 6.15
C ASP A 193 6.53 -5.96 4.68
N SER A 194 5.63 -6.65 3.96
CA SER A 194 5.34 -6.33 2.56
C SER A 194 4.70 -4.96 2.38
N ALA A 195 3.83 -4.55 3.32
CA ALA A 195 3.18 -3.23 3.32
C ALA A 195 4.18 -2.06 3.26
N CYS A 196 5.41 -2.23 3.75
CA CYS A 196 6.43 -1.19 3.76
C CYS A 196 6.88 -0.75 2.35
N SER A 197 6.56 -1.55 1.32
CA SER A 197 6.82 -1.24 -0.08
C SER A 197 5.66 -0.48 -0.76
N SER A 198 4.53 -0.32 -0.06
CA SER A 198 3.32 0.36 -0.54
C SER A 198 2.96 1.61 0.27
N PHE A 199 3.38 1.67 1.53
CA PHE A 199 3.01 2.73 2.47
C PHE A 199 4.20 3.53 2.99
N GLY A 200 3.94 4.79 3.30
CA GLY A 200 4.91 5.69 3.92
C GLY A 200 5.25 5.31 5.35
N THR A 201 4.24 4.88 6.10
CA THR A 201 4.36 4.42 7.48
C THR A 201 3.58 3.14 7.65
N VAL A 202 4.19 2.16 8.31
CA VAL A 202 3.61 0.88 8.72
C VAL A 202 3.92 0.70 10.20
N LEU A 203 2.88 0.66 11.03
CA LEU A 203 2.97 0.39 12.46
C LEU A 203 2.19 -0.88 12.81
N SER A 204 2.75 -1.67 13.71
CA SER A 204 2.20 -2.95 14.14
C SER A 204 2.27 -3.07 15.68
N PRO A 205 1.87 -4.22 16.26
CA PRO A 205 2.07 -4.45 17.69
C PRO A 205 3.53 -4.33 18.15
N ASP A 206 4.51 -4.52 17.26
CA ASP A 206 5.94 -4.33 17.57
C ASP A 206 6.32 -2.82 17.68
N TYR A 207 5.48 -1.90 17.21
CA TYR A 207 5.72 -0.46 17.32
C TYR A 207 5.43 0.07 18.73
N ASN A 208 4.22 -0.16 19.23
CA ASN A 208 3.81 0.16 20.60
C ASN A 208 2.45 -0.47 20.97
N ALA A 209 2.07 -0.36 22.25
CA ALA A 209 0.82 -0.89 22.79
C ALA A 209 -0.46 -0.31 22.16
N ALA A 210 -0.41 0.88 21.54
CA ALA A 210 -1.59 1.44 20.88
C ALA A 210 -1.94 0.74 19.56
N HIS A 211 -1.01 -0.05 19.01
CA HIS A 211 -1.19 -0.84 17.79
C HIS A 211 -1.21 -2.35 18.10
N ALA A 212 -1.56 -2.73 19.33
CA ALA A 212 -1.54 -4.14 19.75
C ALA A 212 -2.58 -5.00 19.01
N ASP A 213 -3.62 -4.40 18.45
CA ASP A 213 -4.77 -5.08 17.83
C ASP A 213 -4.94 -4.79 16.34
N HIS A 214 -4.05 -3.99 15.73
CA HIS A 214 -4.14 -3.64 14.30
C HIS A 214 -2.79 -3.23 13.71
N PHE A 215 -2.73 -3.25 12.38
CA PHE A 215 -1.73 -2.53 11.61
C PHE A 215 -2.24 -1.15 11.23
N HIS A 216 -1.41 -0.12 11.40
CA HIS A 216 -1.68 1.23 10.92
C HIS A 216 -0.84 1.52 9.69
N PHE A 217 -1.50 1.85 8.58
CA PHE A 217 -0.85 2.20 7.32
C PHE A 217 -1.21 3.62 6.90
N ASP A 218 -0.21 4.45 6.59
CA ASP A 218 -0.44 5.82 6.14
C ASP A 218 0.46 6.26 4.99
N GLN A 219 0.00 7.30 4.29
CA GLN A 219 0.75 8.01 3.24
C GLN A 219 1.17 9.40 3.72
N GLY A 220 1.44 9.58 5.02
CA GLY A 220 1.95 10.81 5.62
C GLY A 220 3.44 11.04 5.34
N ARG A 221 4.16 9.99 4.93
CA ARG A 221 5.56 10.02 4.48
C ARG A 221 5.69 9.35 3.11
N GLY A 222 6.83 9.57 2.44
CA GLY A 222 7.12 8.85 1.20
C GLY A 222 7.30 7.37 1.52
N VAL A 223 6.98 6.48 0.58
CA VAL A 223 7.14 5.04 0.77
C VAL A 223 8.58 4.72 1.21
N GLY A 224 8.72 3.94 2.28
CA GLY A 224 10.02 3.61 2.89
C GLY A 224 10.71 4.76 3.65
N ARG A 225 10.04 5.90 3.88
CA ARG A 225 10.60 7.06 4.62
C ARG A 225 10.08 7.18 6.06
N GLY A 226 9.00 6.48 6.40
CA GLY A 226 8.45 6.43 7.76
C GLY A 226 8.91 5.22 8.55
N ALA A 227 8.22 4.97 9.66
CA ALA A 227 8.43 3.74 10.41
C ALA A 227 7.89 2.56 9.60
N CYS A 228 8.60 1.44 9.66
CA CYS A 228 8.17 0.13 9.19
C CYS A 228 8.50 -0.81 10.34
N ARG A 229 7.53 -1.02 11.24
CA ARG A 229 7.70 -1.78 12.48
C ARG A 229 6.42 -2.49 12.83
#